data_AF-A0A5J5W7S1-F1
#
_entry.id   AF-A0A5J5W7S1-F1
#
_cell.length_a   1.000
_cell.length_b   1.000
_cell.length_c   1.000
_cell.angle_alpha   90.00
_cell.angle_beta   90.00
_cell.angle_gamma   90.00
#
_symmetry.space_group_name_H-M   'P 1'
#
loop_
_entity.id
_entity.type
_entity.pdbx_description
1 polymer ?
#
loop_
_entity_poly.entity_id
_entity_poly.type
_entity_poly.pdbx_seq_one_letter_code
_entity_poly.pdbx_strand_id
1 'polypeptide(L)'
;MAKLYSPFTLQAFSSLQPKNKDGFLNKKSNFKARSNSLPSRPHPLIPQIDEHLRRLKSDESATSSWVITGKLSGLRDLYELVHSLLQLPITQKSLAQNCNDNNELLLNGSLKLLDICGLAKDALLQAKEDTQQLQSSFRRRRSDDPIFANDAKAYLASRKKANKLINKSLRDLKINKCGLADVDEATCSMLRDVEGVTFTVLESVFSYITATMPEPKSTNWTLVSKLVHSKCVTCKGRGSETNDFERVNALLCGLIGYKSKKCGDMSNENAVIELQRLETSIEDVEDGIECVLRLLIKTRVSILNILSH
;
A
#
# COMPACT_ATOMS: atom_id res chain seq x y z
N MET A 1 29.33 36.70 25.71
CA MET A 1 28.04 37.30 25.31
C MET A 1 26.93 36.54 26.01
N ALA A 2 26.06 37.27 26.71
CA ALA A 2 24.96 36.87 27.60
C ALA A 2 24.11 35.69 27.07
N LYS A 3 23.75 34.70 27.89
CA LYS A 3 22.65 34.66 28.90
C LYS A 3 21.29 35.06 28.32
N LEU A 4 20.32 34.13 28.41
CA LEU A 4 19.05 34.21 29.16
C LEU A 4 18.32 32.85 28.95
N TYR A 5 18.30 31.97 29.97
CA TYR A 5 17.20 31.78 30.96
C TYR A 5 15.94 31.14 30.33
N SER A 6 15.29 30.09 30.84
CA SER A 6 15.40 29.36 32.11
C SER A 6 14.39 28.19 32.09
N PRO A 7 14.56 27.16 32.95
CA PRO A 7 13.82 25.91 32.95
C PRO A 7 12.65 25.92 33.95
N PHE A 8 11.81 24.87 33.93
CA PHE A 8 11.10 24.46 35.13
C PHE A 8 11.34 22.97 35.43
N THR A 9 11.88 22.80 36.62
CA THR A 9 12.42 21.65 37.32
C THR A 9 11.33 20.70 37.82
N LEU A 10 11.59 19.40 37.68
CA LEU A 10 11.08 18.38 38.58
C LEU A 10 12.20 18.03 39.57
N GLN A 11 11.98 18.26 40.86
CA GLN A 11 12.64 17.45 41.86
C GLN A 11 11.77 17.24 43.10
N ALA A 12 11.81 16.00 43.55
CA ALA A 12 11.06 15.35 44.60
C ALA A 12 11.61 15.64 46.01
N PHE A 13 10.70 15.52 47.00
CA PHE A 13 10.81 15.00 48.40
C PHE A 13 12.08 15.32 49.23
N SER A 14 12.07 15.67 50.52
CA SER A 14 11.13 15.41 51.63
C SER A 14 11.54 16.19 52.91
N SER A 15 10.52 16.62 53.67
CA SER A 15 10.36 16.66 55.14
C SER A 15 11.49 17.08 56.11
N LEU A 16 11.18 18.08 56.96
CA LEU A 16 11.36 18.09 58.43
C LEU A 16 10.52 19.23 59.06
N GLN A 17 9.78 18.93 60.13
CA GLN A 17 8.81 19.74 60.91
C GLN A 17 9.49 20.61 62.03
N PRO A 18 8.77 21.30 62.96
CA PRO A 18 7.67 22.28 62.84
C PRO A 18 7.89 23.54 63.74
N LYS A 19 7.07 24.59 63.62
CA LYS A 19 6.78 25.53 64.74
C LYS A 19 5.30 25.94 64.78
N ASN A 20 4.69 25.72 65.94
CA ASN A 20 3.35 26.11 66.37
C ASN A 20 3.06 27.61 66.20
N LYS A 21 1.81 27.98 65.90
CA LYS A 21 0.88 28.58 66.89
C LYS A 21 -0.52 28.86 66.30
N ASP A 22 -1.50 28.43 67.10
CA ASP A 22 -2.80 29.04 67.41
C ASP A 22 -3.90 29.16 66.34
N GLY A 23 -4.85 28.22 66.45
CA GLY A 23 -6.26 28.53 66.69
C GLY A 23 -7.11 29.00 65.51
N PHE A 24 -7.97 28.12 64.99
CA PHE A 24 -9.43 28.37 64.90
C PHE A 24 -10.14 27.07 64.46
N LEU A 25 -11.27 26.80 65.10
CA LEU A 25 -12.16 25.65 64.89
C LEU A 25 -12.50 25.43 63.41
N ASN A 26 -12.27 24.22 62.87
CA ASN A 26 -12.98 23.81 61.66
C ASN A 26 -13.21 22.29 61.58
N LYS A 27 -14.40 21.95 61.05
CA LYS A 27 -15.01 20.64 60.85
C LYS A 27 -14.03 19.55 60.41
N LYS A 28 -14.15 18.36 61.01
CA LYS A 28 -13.58 17.11 60.48
C LYS A 28 -14.15 16.86 59.06
N SER A 29 -13.38 17.20 58.03
CA SER A 29 -13.60 16.68 56.68
C SER A 29 -12.87 15.34 56.57
N ASN A 30 -13.64 14.25 56.49
CA ASN A 30 -13.13 12.94 56.09
C ASN A 30 -12.63 13.05 54.64
N PHE A 31 -11.34 13.31 54.45
CA PHE A 31 -10.73 13.20 53.13
C PHE A 31 -10.62 11.73 52.76
N LYS A 32 -11.58 11.26 51.96
CA LYS A 32 -11.46 10.00 51.23
C LYS A 32 -10.29 10.17 50.26
N ALA A 33 -9.18 9.50 50.55
CA ALA A 33 -8.07 9.37 49.63
C ALA A 33 -8.63 8.86 48.29
N ARG A 34 -8.66 9.74 47.29
CA ARG A 34 -9.01 9.35 45.92
C ARG A 34 -7.81 8.60 45.39
N SER A 35 -7.98 7.30 45.18
CA SER A 35 -6.99 6.45 44.52
C SER A 35 -6.63 7.09 43.18
N ASN A 36 -5.36 7.44 43.00
CA ASN A 36 -4.83 7.80 41.69
C ASN A 36 -4.81 6.50 40.87
N SER A 37 -5.84 6.29 40.03
CA SER A 37 -5.81 5.23 39.04
C SER A 37 -4.62 5.49 38.13
N LEU A 38 -3.63 4.59 38.15
CA LEU A 38 -2.59 4.55 37.12
C LEU A 38 -3.27 4.56 35.75
N PRO A 39 -2.73 5.28 34.74
CA PRO A 39 -3.29 5.23 33.41
C PRO A 39 -3.39 3.77 32.97
N SER A 40 -4.58 3.36 32.51
CA SER A 40 -4.83 2.01 32.06
C SER A 40 -3.80 1.63 31.00
N ARG A 41 -3.08 0.53 31.23
CA ARG A 41 -2.10 0.02 30.27
C ARG A 41 -2.84 -0.31 28.97
N PRO A 42 -2.38 0.19 27.80
CA PRO A 42 -3.04 -0.11 26.54
C PRO A 42 -3.03 -1.63 26.29
N HIS A 43 -4.07 -2.13 25.63
CA HIS A 43 -4.19 -3.54 25.30
C HIS A 43 -2.98 -3.97 24.44
N PRO A 44 -2.37 -5.16 24.66
CA PRO A 44 -1.16 -5.59 23.96
C PRO A 44 -1.28 -5.66 22.44
N LEU A 45 -2.50 -5.63 21.89
CA LEU A 45 -2.75 -5.57 20.44
C LEU A 45 -2.45 -4.19 19.84
N ILE A 46 -2.61 -3.09 20.59
CA ILE A 46 -2.42 -1.73 20.06
C ILE A 46 -0.96 -1.52 19.62
N PRO A 47 0.06 -1.79 20.48
CA PRO A 47 1.46 -1.65 20.07
C PRO A 47 1.86 -2.58 18.91
N GLN A 48 1.22 -3.75 18.79
CA GLN A 48 1.46 -4.67 17.67
C GLN A 48 0.92 -4.09 16.35
N ILE A 49 -0.29 -3.54 16.38
CA ILE A 49 -0.88 -2.85 15.22
C ILE A 49 0.00 -1.68 14.80
N ASP A 50 0.42 -0.84 15.75
CA ASP A 50 1.31 0.29 15.48
C ASP A 50 2.64 -0.11 14.84
N GLU A 51 3.20 -1.25 15.26
CA GLU A 51 4.41 -1.81 14.68
C GLU A 51 4.21 -2.24 13.22
N HIS A 52 3.13 -2.99 12.95
CA HIS A 52 2.78 -3.40 11.58
C HIS A 52 2.49 -2.19 10.68
N LEU A 53 1.78 -1.18 11.18
CA LEU A 53 1.55 0.07 10.47
C LEU A 53 2.87 0.77 10.12
N ARG A 54 3.80 0.88 11.08
CA ARG A 54 5.10 1.53 10.84
C ARG A 54 5.93 0.77 9.82
N ARG A 55 5.95 -0.57 9.90
CA ARG A 55 6.66 -1.42 8.95
C ARG A 55 6.11 -1.27 7.53
N LEU A 56 4.79 -1.28 7.37
CA LEU A 56 4.15 -1.11 6.05
C LEU A 56 4.25 0.32 5.50
N LYS A 57 4.31 1.34 6.38
CA LYS A 57 4.59 2.74 6.00
C LYS A 57 6.04 2.97 5.58
N SER A 58 6.97 2.09 5.93
CA SER A 58 8.38 2.27 5.58
C SER A 58 8.57 2.17 4.05
N ASP A 59 9.20 3.21 3.49
CA ASP A 59 9.36 3.43 2.05
C ASP A 59 10.46 2.53 1.47
N GLU A 60 10.17 1.24 1.34
CA GLU A 60 10.87 0.42 0.36
C GLU A 60 10.14 0.57 -0.98
N SER A 61 10.86 1.10 -1.98
CA SER A 61 10.37 1.25 -3.35
C SER A 61 10.03 -0.13 -3.91
N ALA A 62 8.74 -0.47 -3.83
CA ALA A 62 8.22 -1.77 -4.22
C ALA A 62 8.18 -1.87 -5.74
N THR A 63 9.30 -2.30 -6.32
CA THR A 63 9.44 -2.47 -7.77
C THR A 63 9.32 -3.93 -8.20
N SER A 64 9.63 -4.89 -7.31
CA SER A 64 9.50 -6.33 -7.56
C SER A 64 8.25 -6.93 -6.92
N SER A 65 7.76 -8.01 -7.52
CA SER A 65 6.64 -8.83 -7.02
C SER A 65 6.88 -9.38 -5.62
N TRP A 66 8.11 -9.75 -5.29
CA TRP A 66 8.51 -10.19 -3.96
C TRP A 66 8.22 -9.13 -2.87
N VAL A 67 8.60 -7.87 -3.12
CA VAL A 67 8.34 -6.79 -2.15
C VAL A 67 6.83 -6.57 -2.00
N ILE A 68 6.07 -6.69 -3.08
CA ILE A 68 4.63 -6.46 -3.10
C ILE A 68 3.88 -7.56 -2.37
N THR A 69 4.19 -8.82 -2.67
CA THR A 69 3.64 -9.99 -1.97
C THR A 69 4.00 -9.94 -0.49
N GLY A 70 5.20 -9.47 -0.14
CA GLY A 70 5.59 -9.16 1.24
C GLY A 70 4.70 -8.09 1.89
N LYS A 71 4.42 -6.97 1.21
CA LYS A 71 3.51 -5.92 1.71
C LYS A 71 2.07 -6.42 1.85
N LEU A 72 1.57 -7.23 0.90
CA LEU A 72 0.24 -7.85 0.95
C LEU A 72 0.14 -8.85 2.12
N SER A 73 1.19 -9.62 2.36
CA SER A 73 1.28 -10.51 3.53
C SER A 73 1.30 -9.71 4.84
N GLY A 74 2.03 -8.59 4.88
CA GLY A 74 2.01 -7.70 6.04
C GLY A 74 0.64 -7.06 6.30
N LEU A 75 -0.15 -6.76 5.26
CA LEU A 75 -1.55 -6.36 5.42
C LEU A 75 -2.39 -7.48 6.01
N ARG A 76 -2.19 -8.73 5.56
CA ARG A 76 -2.90 -9.87 6.14
C ARG A 76 -2.69 -9.93 7.66
N ASP A 77 -1.44 -9.89 8.12
CA ASP A 77 -1.11 -9.93 9.54
C ASP A 77 -1.75 -8.75 10.30
N LEU A 78 -1.71 -7.55 9.72
CA LEU A 78 -2.33 -6.36 10.28
C LEU A 78 -3.85 -6.53 10.45
N TYR A 79 -4.55 -7.03 9.43
CA TYR A 79 -5.99 -7.23 9.48
C TYR A 79 -6.40 -8.37 10.44
N GLU A 80 -5.56 -9.38 10.64
CA GLU A 80 -5.78 -10.40 11.69
C GLU A 80 -5.74 -9.78 13.11
N LEU A 81 -4.81 -8.85 13.36
CA LEU A 81 -4.74 -8.09 14.61
C LEU A 81 -5.94 -7.14 14.78
N VAL A 82 -6.30 -6.40 13.72
CA VAL A 82 -7.46 -5.49 13.72
C VAL A 82 -8.74 -6.27 13.99
N HIS A 83 -8.94 -7.42 13.35
CA HIS A 83 -10.08 -8.27 13.60
C HIS A 83 -10.16 -8.70 15.07
N SER A 84 -9.03 -9.11 15.65
CA SER A 84 -8.94 -9.48 17.06
C SER A 84 -9.28 -8.31 18.00
N LEU A 85 -8.84 -7.10 17.66
CA LEU A 85 -9.17 -5.88 18.40
C LEU A 85 -10.68 -5.58 18.34
N LEU A 86 -11.30 -5.70 17.16
CA LEU A 86 -12.75 -5.47 16.98
C LEU A 86 -13.63 -6.46 17.73
N GLN A 87 -13.10 -7.61 18.16
CA GLN A 87 -13.82 -8.56 19.02
C GLN A 87 -13.82 -8.16 20.50
N LEU A 88 -12.99 -7.18 20.91
CA LEU A 88 -12.93 -6.77 22.32
C LEU A 88 -14.16 -5.92 22.69
N PRO A 89 -14.87 -6.24 23.79
CA PRO A 89 -16.06 -5.48 24.20
C PRO A 89 -15.80 -3.99 24.43
N ILE A 90 -14.61 -3.63 24.93
CA ILE A 90 -14.20 -2.23 25.13
C ILE A 90 -14.10 -1.50 23.79
N THR A 91 -13.50 -2.14 22.79
CA THR A 91 -13.36 -1.58 21.43
C THR A 91 -14.73 -1.45 20.76
N GLN A 92 -15.59 -2.46 20.89
CA GLN A 92 -16.95 -2.40 20.33
C GLN A 92 -17.75 -1.25 20.93
N LYS A 93 -17.69 -1.10 22.26
CA LYS A 93 -18.38 -0.01 22.96
C LYS A 93 -17.83 1.37 22.57
N SER A 94 -16.50 1.52 22.49
CA SER A 94 -15.84 2.76 22.01
C SER A 94 -16.29 3.09 20.58
N LEU A 95 -16.30 2.10 19.68
CA LEU A 95 -16.68 2.30 18.28
C LEU A 95 -18.17 2.69 18.14
N ALA A 96 -19.07 1.99 18.82
CA ALA A 96 -20.51 2.27 18.77
C ALA A 96 -20.88 3.63 19.40
N GLN A 97 -20.17 4.05 20.46
CA GLN A 97 -20.46 5.30 21.16
C GLN A 97 -19.83 6.52 20.47
N ASN A 98 -18.61 6.39 19.95
CA ASN A 98 -17.79 7.53 19.56
C ASN A 98 -17.63 7.68 18.04
N CYS A 99 -17.92 6.64 17.24
CA CYS A 99 -17.84 6.77 15.78
C CYS A 99 -19.20 7.12 15.13
N ASN A 100 -20.30 7.38 15.86
CA ASN A 100 -21.64 7.58 15.25
C ASN A 100 -21.67 8.60 14.08
N ASP A 101 -21.00 9.75 14.23
CA ASP A 101 -20.91 10.77 13.16
C ASP A 101 -19.88 10.40 12.05
N ASN A 102 -18.98 9.46 12.33
CA ASN A 102 -17.89 9.02 11.45
C ASN A 102 -18.12 7.63 10.83
N ASN A 103 -19.22 6.96 11.17
CA ASN A 103 -19.59 5.64 10.68
C ASN A 103 -19.66 5.62 9.15
N GLU A 104 -20.30 6.64 8.60
CA GLU A 104 -20.41 6.81 7.14
C GLU A 104 -19.03 6.99 6.51
N LEU A 105 -18.13 7.77 7.11
CA LEU A 105 -16.78 7.98 6.58
C LEU A 105 -15.95 6.69 6.60
N LEU A 106 -15.97 5.95 7.70
CA LEU A 106 -15.20 4.72 7.85
C LEU A 106 -15.74 3.60 6.93
N LEU A 107 -17.07 3.48 6.83
CA LEU A 107 -17.68 2.55 5.89
C LEU A 107 -17.45 3.00 4.44
N ASN A 108 -17.47 4.29 4.13
CA ASN A 108 -17.14 4.77 2.79
C ASN A 108 -15.67 4.50 2.45
N GLY A 109 -14.75 4.65 3.41
CA GLY A 109 -13.33 4.32 3.27
C GLY A 109 -13.11 2.85 2.94
N SER A 110 -13.68 1.95 3.73
CA SER A 110 -13.60 0.50 3.45
C SER A 110 -14.23 0.11 2.11
N LEU A 111 -15.33 0.76 1.69
CA LEU A 111 -15.94 0.51 0.38
C LEU A 111 -15.01 0.94 -0.77
N LYS A 112 -14.39 2.11 -0.66
CA LYS A 112 -13.38 2.56 -1.63
C LYS A 112 -12.21 1.58 -1.73
N LEU A 113 -11.73 1.04 -0.62
CA LEU A 113 -10.68 0.03 -0.63
C LEU A 113 -11.12 -1.25 -1.35
N LEU A 114 -12.37 -1.68 -1.20
CA LEU A 114 -12.92 -2.83 -1.93
C LEU A 114 -12.97 -2.57 -3.43
N ASP A 115 -13.44 -1.39 -3.85
CA ASP A 115 -13.46 -0.98 -5.26
C ASP A 115 -12.03 -0.99 -5.85
N ILE A 116 -11.06 -0.50 -5.08
CA ILE A 116 -9.65 -0.49 -5.47
C ILE A 116 -9.10 -1.91 -5.60
N CYS A 117 -9.39 -2.80 -4.65
CA CYS A 117 -8.98 -4.20 -4.72
C CYS A 117 -9.60 -4.91 -5.94
N GLY A 118 -10.87 -4.62 -6.24
CA GLY A 118 -11.54 -5.12 -7.44
C GLY A 118 -10.81 -4.68 -8.71
N LEU A 119 -10.52 -3.37 -8.84
CA LEU A 119 -9.75 -2.85 -9.97
C LEU A 119 -8.36 -3.48 -10.11
N ALA A 120 -7.65 -3.69 -8.99
CA ALA A 120 -6.34 -4.34 -8.99
C ALA A 120 -6.44 -5.80 -9.48
N LYS A 121 -7.44 -6.54 -8.98
CA LYS A 121 -7.71 -7.92 -9.39
C LYS A 121 -8.01 -8.02 -10.89
N ASP A 122 -8.92 -7.18 -11.39
CA ASP A 122 -9.28 -7.16 -12.82
C ASP A 122 -8.07 -6.85 -13.71
N ALA A 123 -7.20 -5.93 -13.27
CA ALA A 123 -5.99 -5.59 -13.99
C ALA A 123 -4.97 -6.74 -14.02
N LEU A 124 -4.82 -7.48 -12.92
CA LEU A 124 -3.95 -8.66 -12.83
C LEU A 124 -4.50 -9.81 -13.69
N LEU A 125 -5.81 -10.06 -13.65
CA LEU A 125 -6.47 -11.05 -14.49
C LEU A 125 -6.26 -10.77 -15.98
N GLN A 126 -6.45 -9.51 -16.41
CA GLN A 126 -6.19 -9.14 -17.80
C GLN A 126 -4.72 -9.31 -18.16
N ALA A 127 -3.80 -8.94 -17.27
CA ALA A 127 -2.36 -9.11 -17.49
C ALA A 127 -1.97 -10.60 -17.60
N LYS A 128 -2.58 -11.48 -16.80
CA LYS A 128 -2.40 -12.93 -16.85
C LYS A 128 -2.86 -13.48 -18.20
N GLU A 129 -4.06 -13.11 -18.63
CA GLU A 129 -4.62 -13.54 -19.92
C GLU A 129 -3.73 -13.08 -21.09
N ASP A 130 -3.34 -11.80 -21.13
CA ASP A 130 -2.47 -11.25 -22.17
C ASP A 130 -1.11 -11.97 -22.22
N THR A 131 -0.56 -12.30 -21.05
CA THR A 131 0.72 -13.04 -20.91
C THR A 131 0.59 -14.46 -21.44
N GLN A 132 -0.48 -15.17 -21.06
CA GLN A 132 -0.75 -16.54 -21.52
C GLN A 132 -1.01 -16.62 -23.02
N GLN A 133 -1.75 -15.65 -23.59
CA GLN A 133 -1.99 -15.56 -25.03
C GLN A 133 -0.67 -15.37 -25.79
N LEU A 134 0.20 -14.47 -25.32
CA LEU A 134 1.51 -14.24 -25.93
C LEU A 134 2.43 -15.47 -25.82
N GLN A 135 2.47 -16.09 -24.64
CA GLN A 135 3.23 -17.33 -24.40
C GLN A 135 2.76 -18.47 -25.32
N SER A 136 1.44 -18.64 -25.47
CA SER A 136 0.86 -19.63 -26.37
C SER A 136 1.20 -19.37 -27.84
N SER A 137 1.26 -18.10 -28.24
CA SER A 137 1.75 -17.73 -29.58
C SER A 137 3.22 -18.11 -29.77
N PHE A 138 4.07 -17.77 -28.80
CA PHE A 138 5.51 -18.02 -28.89
C PHE A 138 5.85 -19.51 -28.91
N ARG A 139 5.11 -20.34 -28.17
CA ARG A 139 5.30 -21.80 -28.17
C ARG A 139 4.91 -22.47 -29.49
N ARG A 140 4.02 -21.86 -30.28
CA ARG A 140 3.48 -22.46 -31.52
C ARG A 140 4.23 -22.09 -32.80
N ARG A 141 5.13 -21.10 -32.77
CA ARG A 141 5.68 -20.47 -33.99
C ARG A 141 7.22 -20.40 -34.00
N ARG A 142 7.80 -20.31 -35.21
CA ARG A 142 9.24 -20.09 -35.42
C ARG A 142 9.60 -18.60 -35.25
N SER A 143 10.84 -18.32 -34.84
CA SER A 143 11.32 -16.99 -34.42
C SER A 143 11.33 -15.91 -35.50
N ASP A 144 11.35 -16.33 -36.76
CA ASP A 144 11.45 -15.52 -37.96
C ASP A 144 10.07 -15.18 -38.57
N ASP A 145 8.98 -15.61 -37.93
CA ASP A 145 7.61 -15.33 -38.36
C ASP A 145 7.23 -13.85 -38.11
N PRO A 146 6.87 -13.05 -39.14
CA PRO A 146 6.41 -11.67 -38.95
C PRO A 146 5.19 -11.54 -38.03
N ILE A 147 4.41 -12.61 -37.83
CA ILE A 147 3.27 -12.63 -36.92
C ILE A 147 3.73 -12.58 -35.45
N PHE A 148 4.93 -13.07 -35.11
CA PHE A 148 5.52 -12.95 -33.78
C PHE A 148 5.63 -11.49 -33.31
N ALA A 149 6.14 -10.62 -34.18
CA ALA A 149 6.28 -9.20 -33.90
C ALA A 149 4.92 -8.50 -33.75
N ASN A 150 3.86 -9.02 -34.39
CA ASN A 150 2.52 -8.47 -34.27
C ASN A 150 1.89 -8.82 -32.91
N ASP A 151 2.06 -10.05 -32.43
CA ASP A 151 1.53 -10.45 -31.12
C ASP A 151 2.25 -9.74 -29.97
N ALA A 152 3.58 -9.58 -30.07
CA ALA A 152 4.34 -8.77 -29.12
C ALA A 152 3.86 -7.30 -29.10
N LYS A 153 3.56 -6.71 -30.27
CA LYS A 153 2.98 -5.37 -30.36
C LYS A 153 1.57 -5.31 -29.77
N ALA A 154 0.74 -6.33 -29.99
CA ALA A 154 -0.60 -6.42 -29.45
C ALA A 154 -0.59 -6.46 -27.92
N TYR A 155 0.27 -7.30 -27.33
CA TYR A 155 0.51 -7.34 -25.88
C TYR A 155 0.91 -5.96 -25.33
N LEU A 156 1.92 -5.32 -25.92
CA LEU A 156 2.38 -3.99 -25.48
C LEU A 156 1.29 -2.92 -25.62
N ALA A 157 0.45 -3.00 -26.66
CA ALA A 157 -0.68 -2.11 -26.85
C ALA A 157 -1.78 -2.34 -25.79
N SER A 158 -2.09 -3.60 -25.48
CA SER A 158 -3.02 -3.96 -24.40
C SER A 158 -2.54 -3.42 -23.05
N ARG A 159 -1.28 -3.66 -22.70
CA ARG A 159 -0.63 -3.13 -21.50
C ARG A 159 -0.70 -1.61 -21.43
N LYS A 160 -0.42 -0.91 -22.54
CA LYS A 160 -0.53 0.56 -22.61
C LYS A 160 -1.98 1.03 -22.37
N LYS A 161 -2.98 0.30 -22.85
CA LYS A 161 -4.40 0.60 -22.61
C LYS A 161 -4.77 0.36 -21.15
N ALA A 162 -4.37 -0.77 -20.57
CA ALA A 162 -4.58 -1.09 -19.15
C ALA A 162 -3.95 -0.02 -18.24
N ASN A 163 -2.69 0.36 -18.49
CA ASN A 163 -2.02 1.39 -17.70
C ASN A 163 -2.74 2.75 -17.75
N LYS A 164 -3.31 3.13 -18.90
CA LYS A 164 -4.12 4.36 -19.01
C LYS A 164 -5.40 4.28 -18.17
N LEU A 165 -6.08 3.14 -18.20
CA LEU A 165 -7.32 2.93 -17.43
C LEU A 165 -7.04 2.94 -15.94
N ILE A 166 -6.04 2.20 -15.47
CA ILE A 166 -5.62 2.17 -14.07
C ILE A 166 -5.28 3.58 -13.58
N ASN A 167 -4.43 4.32 -14.31
CA ASN A 167 -4.06 5.68 -13.93
C ASN A 167 -5.22 6.66 -13.99
N LYS A 168 -6.23 6.43 -14.84
CA LYS A 168 -7.47 7.23 -14.84
C LYS A 168 -8.25 6.95 -13.56
N SER A 169 -8.57 5.69 -13.28
CA SER A 169 -9.33 5.30 -12.10
C SER A 169 -8.65 5.74 -10.80
N LEU A 170 -7.33 5.60 -10.70
CA LEU A 170 -6.56 6.04 -9.53
C LEU A 170 -6.60 7.55 -9.31
N ARG A 171 -6.67 8.36 -10.39
CA ARG A 171 -6.89 9.81 -10.29
C ARG A 171 -8.29 10.14 -9.81
N ASP A 172 -9.30 9.50 -10.39
CA ASP A 172 -10.71 9.69 -10.03
C ASP A 172 -10.94 9.34 -8.54
N LEU A 173 -10.29 8.28 -8.06
CA LEU A 173 -10.32 7.86 -6.65
C LEU A 173 -9.58 8.82 -5.70
N LYS A 174 -8.43 9.38 -6.11
CA LYS A 174 -7.67 10.35 -5.30
C LYS A 174 -8.41 11.65 -5.06
N ILE A 175 -9.19 12.12 -6.04
CA ILE A 175 -9.98 13.36 -5.92
C ILE A 175 -11.05 13.21 -4.83
N ASN A 176 -11.55 11.99 -4.59
CA ASN A 176 -12.56 11.69 -3.58
C ASN A 176 -12.00 11.48 -2.16
N LYS A 177 -10.72 11.81 -1.90
CA LYS A 177 -10.04 11.63 -0.60
C LYS A 177 -10.20 12.83 0.35
N CYS A 178 -10.81 13.93 -0.10
CA CYS A 178 -10.84 15.17 0.66
C CYS A 178 -12.08 15.25 1.57
N GLY A 179 -11.89 14.87 2.83
CA GLY A 179 -12.89 15.06 3.88
C GLY A 179 -12.71 14.07 5.00
N LEU A 180 -11.67 14.23 5.81
CA LEU A 180 -11.66 13.57 7.12
C LEU A 180 -11.25 14.58 8.18
N ALA A 181 -12.21 14.89 9.05
CA ALA A 181 -11.98 15.62 10.29
C ALA A 181 -10.99 14.85 11.19
N ASP A 182 -10.29 15.58 12.04
CA ASP A 182 -9.45 14.99 13.08
C ASP A 182 -10.39 14.42 14.16
N VAL A 183 -10.27 13.12 14.44
CA VAL A 183 -11.14 12.42 15.40
C VAL A 183 -10.29 12.06 16.61
N ASP A 184 -10.69 12.57 17.78
CA ASP A 184 -9.96 12.40 19.06
C ASP A 184 -10.10 10.98 19.66
N GLU A 185 -10.84 10.08 19.00
CA GLU A 185 -11.04 8.70 19.45
C GLU A 185 -9.94 7.78 18.90
N ALA A 186 -9.17 7.18 19.80
CA ALA A 186 -8.02 6.32 19.49
C ALA A 186 -8.37 5.15 18.55
N THR A 187 -9.53 4.49 18.75
CA THR A 187 -9.95 3.36 17.91
C THR A 187 -10.31 3.79 16.48
N CYS A 188 -11.13 4.86 16.31
CA CYS A 188 -11.50 5.32 14.97
C CYS A 188 -10.24 5.84 14.23
N SER A 189 -9.32 6.52 14.94
CA SER A 189 -8.04 6.99 14.39
C SER A 189 -7.14 5.84 13.90
N MET A 190 -7.00 4.78 14.71
CA MET A 190 -6.23 3.59 14.33
C MET A 190 -6.80 2.90 13.08
N LEU A 191 -8.13 2.77 12.97
CA LEU A 191 -8.78 2.18 11.79
C LEU A 191 -8.55 3.03 10.52
N ARG A 192 -8.52 4.36 10.66
CA ARG A 192 -8.16 5.25 9.55
C ARG A 192 -6.70 5.10 9.14
N ASP A 193 -5.80 4.90 10.10
CA ASP A 193 -4.41 4.62 9.80
C ASP A 193 -4.25 3.30 9.03
N VAL A 194 -4.99 2.26 9.43
CA VAL A 194 -5.07 0.98 8.70
C VAL A 194 -5.60 1.16 7.28
N GLU A 195 -6.67 1.95 7.11
CA GLU A 195 -7.21 2.29 5.79
C GLU A 195 -6.15 2.99 4.94
N GLY A 196 -5.47 3.99 5.50
CA GLY A 196 -4.42 4.75 4.83
C GLY A 196 -3.25 3.87 4.37
N VAL A 197 -2.79 2.97 5.23
CA VAL A 197 -1.73 2.00 4.90
C VAL A 197 -2.18 0.98 3.86
N THR A 198 -3.43 0.53 3.94
CA THR A 198 -3.99 -0.37 2.92
C THR A 198 -4.01 0.31 1.56
N PHE A 199 -4.41 1.58 1.52
CA PHE A 199 -4.38 2.38 0.30
C PHE A 199 -2.98 2.50 -0.28
N THR A 200 -1.95 2.81 0.51
CA THR A 200 -0.56 2.96 0.01
C THR A 200 0.03 1.64 -0.50
N VAL A 201 -0.33 0.51 0.11
CA VAL A 201 0.05 -0.81 -0.41
C VAL A 201 -0.64 -1.09 -1.75
N LEU A 202 -1.94 -0.79 -1.88
CA LEU A 202 -2.65 -0.92 -3.15
C LEU A 202 -2.07 0.02 -4.24
N GLU A 203 -1.65 1.23 -3.89
CA GLU A 203 -0.91 2.11 -4.80
C GLU A 203 0.40 1.46 -5.27
N SER A 204 1.11 0.76 -4.40
CA SER A 204 2.33 0.02 -4.76
C SER A 204 2.01 -1.11 -5.75
N VAL A 205 0.89 -1.82 -5.58
CA VAL A 205 0.41 -2.85 -6.51
C VAL A 205 0.11 -2.24 -7.89
N PHE A 206 -0.58 -1.09 -7.96
CA PHE A 206 -0.78 -0.44 -9.25
C PHE A 206 0.51 0.09 -9.87
N SER A 207 1.44 0.63 -9.07
CA SER A 207 2.75 1.04 -9.56
C SER A 207 3.47 -0.12 -10.24
N TYR A 208 3.40 -1.30 -9.61
CA TYR A 208 3.93 -2.55 -10.17
C TYR A 208 3.23 -3.00 -11.45
N ILE A 209 1.90 -2.99 -11.48
CA ILE A 209 1.13 -3.36 -12.68
C ILE A 209 1.35 -2.33 -13.79
N THR A 210 1.52 -1.05 -13.48
CA THR A 210 1.66 0.03 -14.46
C THR A 210 3.10 0.36 -14.81
N ALA A 211 4.03 -0.50 -14.42
CA ALA A 211 5.46 -0.31 -14.56
C ALA A 211 5.88 0.24 -15.93
N THR A 212 6.97 0.98 -15.91
CA THR A 212 7.31 1.95 -16.94
C THR A 212 7.39 1.29 -18.31
N MET A 213 6.57 1.76 -19.25
CA MET A 213 6.63 1.26 -20.63
C MET A 213 7.87 1.87 -21.30
N PRO A 214 8.71 1.08 -21.99
CA PRO A 214 9.76 1.64 -22.83
C PRO A 214 9.11 2.49 -23.93
N GLU A 215 9.45 3.77 -24.00
CA GLU A 215 8.96 4.60 -25.11
C GLU A 215 9.52 4.05 -26.44
N PRO A 216 8.67 3.81 -27.45
CA PRO A 216 9.17 3.54 -28.78
C PRO A 216 9.87 4.81 -29.28
N LYS A 217 11.13 4.68 -29.72
CA LYS A 217 11.79 5.73 -30.51
C LYS A 217 11.07 5.83 -31.86
N SER A 218 9.99 6.58 -31.95
CA SER A 218 9.41 6.99 -33.23
C SER A 218 9.94 8.35 -33.62
N THR A 219 10.69 8.34 -34.72
CA THR A 219 10.97 9.41 -35.68
C THR A 219 9.88 10.48 -35.77
N ASN A 220 10.34 11.73 -35.73
CA ASN A 220 9.76 12.92 -36.36
C ASN A 220 8.28 13.19 -36.01
N TRP A 221 8.06 13.96 -34.94
CA TRP A 221 7.14 15.11 -34.86
C TRP A 221 7.05 15.55 -33.39
N THR A 222 8.03 16.36 -32.95
CA THR A 222 7.93 17.33 -31.83
C THR A 222 9.23 18.14 -31.78
N LEU A 223 9.41 19.05 -32.74
CA LEU A 223 10.32 20.18 -32.56
C LEU A 223 9.60 21.23 -31.69
N VAL A 224 9.54 21.01 -30.37
CA VAL A 224 9.77 21.99 -29.28
C VAL A 224 9.77 21.19 -27.98
N SER A 225 10.93 20.66 -27.61
CA SER A 225 11.33 20.42 -26.21
C SER A 225 12.85 20.26 -26.21
N LYS A 226 13.55 21.40 -26.02
CA LYS A 226 14.95 21.37 -25.62
C LYS A 226 14.99 20.90 -24.16
N LEU A 227 15.97 20.04 -23.84
CA LEU A 227 16.33 19.56 -22.49
C LEU A 227 15.36 18.46 -21.98
N VAL A 228 15.72 17.18 -21.83
CA VAL A 228 16.94 16.51 -21.33
C VAL A 228 17.16 15.23 -22.15
N HIS A 229 18.43 14.87 -22.42
CA HIS A 229 18.78 13.57 -22.99
C HIS A 229 18.36 12.42 -22.05
N SER A 230 17.26 11.73 -22.34
CA SER A 230 17.08 10.35 -21.88
C SER A 230 17.99 9.46 -22.74
N LYS A 231 19.28 9.52 -22.44
CA LYS A 231 20.21 8.46 -22.82
C LYS A 231 19.58 7.18 -22.30
N CYS A 232 19.14 6.30 -23.20
CA CYS A 232 18.83 4.91 -22.90
C CYS A 232 20.09 4.33 -22.26
N VAL A 233 20.16 4.40 -20.93
CA VAL A 233 21.29 3.88 -20.17
C VAL A 233 21.12 2.38 -20.22
N THR A 234 21.99 1.74 -20.99
CA THR A 234 22.38 0.36 -20.75
C THR A 234 22.97 0.34 -19.34
N CYS A 235 22.13 0.11 -18.33
CA CYS A 235 22.60 -0.11 -16.96
C CYS A 235 23.21 -1.51 -16.90
N LYS A 236 24.47 -1.61 -17.30
CA LYS A 236 25.34 -2.69 -16.87
C LYS A 236 25.93 -2.27 -15.53
N GLY A 237 25.30 -2.68 -14.42
CA GLY A 237 25.93 -2.62 -13.09
C GLY A 237 24.98 -2.33 -11.92
N ARG A 238 24.91 -3.32 -11.01
CA ARG A 238 24.25 -3.38 -9.68
C ARG A 238 22.79 -3.83 -9.73
N GLY A 239 22.53 -4.98 -9.09
CA GLY A 239 21.23 -5.66 -9.06
C GLY A 239 20.13 -4.87 -8.37
N SER A 240 19.61 -3.85 -9.04
CA SER A 240 18.25 -3.37 -8.81
C SER A 240 17.34 -4.44 -9.39
N GLU A 241 16.58 -5.11 -8.55
CA GLU A 241 15.58 -6.08 -8.98
C GLU A 241 14.53 -5.33 -9.81
N THR A 242 14.67 -5.40 -11.14
CA THR A 242 13.79 -4.69 -12.07
C THR A 242 12.40 -5.30 -12.02
N ASN A 243 11.38 -4.46 -12.08
CA ASN A 243 9.99 -4.90 -12.19
C ASN A 243 9.79 -5.96 -13.29
N ASP A 244 9.02 -7.01 -12.99
CA ASP A 244 8.85 -8.15 -13.91
C ASP A 244 8.18 -7.73 -15.23
N PHE A 245 7.20 -6.81 -15.18
CA PHE A 245 6.59 -6.25 -16.39
C PHE A 245 7.58 -5.41 -17.20
N GLU A 246 8.39 -4.56 -16.56
CA GLU A 246 9.42 -3.76 -17.24
C GLU A 246 10.41 -4.65 -17.98
N ARG A 247 10.83 -5.74 -17.35
CA ARG A 247 11.76 -6.70 -17.94
C ARG A 247 11.17 -7.37 -19.18
N VAL A 248 9.94 -7.89 -19.10
CA VAL A 248 9.25 -8.47 -20.27
C VAL A 248 9.03 -7.42 -21.35
N ASN A 249 8.59 -6.21 -20.99
CA ASN A 249 8.38 -5.12 -21.94
C ASN A 249 9.68 -4.75 -22.68
N ALA A 250 10.81 -4.66 -21.98
CA ALA A 250 12.11 -4.37 -22.57
C ALA A 250 12.56 -5.47 -23.54
N LEU A 251 12.36 -6.74 -23.18
CA LEU A 251 12.65 -7.88 -24.05
C LEU A 251 11.82 -7.85 -25.33
N LEU A 252 10.50 -7.62 -25.21
CA LEU A 252 9.60 -7.53 -26.36
C LEU A 252 9.94 -6.34 -27.26
N CYS A 253 10.27 -5.18 -26.69
CA CYS A 253 10.74 -4.02 -27.44
C CYS A 253 12.05 -4.31 -28.20
N GLY A 254 12.98 -5.03 -27.57
CA GLY A 254 14.21 -5.51 -28.21
C GLY A 254 13.92 -6.40 -29.41
N LEU A 255 13.02 -7.37 -29.24
CA LEU A 255 12.60 -8.30 -30.29
C LEU A 255 11.93 -7.57 -31.48
N ILE A 256 11.09 -6.58 -31.20
CA ILE A 256 10.42 -5.78 -32.25
C ILE A 256 11.42 -4.89 -32.99
N GLY A 257 12.39 -4.29 -32.28
CA GLY A 257 13.37 -3.35 -32.83
C GLY A 257 14.55 -3.99 -33.58
N TYR A 258 14.75 -5.30 -33.46
CA TYR A 258 15.94 -6.01 -33.95
C TYR A 258 16.05 -6.17 -35.48
N LYS A 259 15.13 -5.60 -36.27
CA LYS A 259 15.16 -5.70 -37.74
C LYS A 259 16.32 -4.97 -38.44
N SER A 260 17.29 -4.37 -37.73
CA SER A 260 18.37 -3.57 -38.36
C SER A 260 19.83 -3.97 -38.08
N LYS A 261 20.17 -4.89 -37.17
CA LYS A 261 21.59 -5.31 -37.01
C LYS A 261 21.73 -6.63 -36.25
N LYS A 262 22.42 -7.60 -36.84
CA LYS A 262 22.90 -8.82 -36.17
C LYS A 262 23.70 -8.46 -34.92
N CYS A 263 23.14 -8.76 -33.76
CA CYS A 263 23.87 -8.95 -32.51
C CYS A 263 23.22 -10.17 -31.81
N GLY A 264 23.92 -10.74 -30.83
CA GLY A 264 23.82 -12.14 -30.41
C GLY A 264 22.43 -12.65 -30.02
N ASP A 265 22.34 -13.96 -30.11
CA ASP A 265 21.27 -14.89 -29.79
C ASP A 265 20.47 -14.53 -28.50
N MET A 266 19.55 -13.56 -28.57
CA MET A 266 18.42 -13.51 -27.64
C MET A 266 17.33 -14.42 -28.23
N SER A 267 17.36 -15.68 -27.84
CA SER A 267 16.42 -16.72 -28.26
C SER A 267 14.99 -16.42 -27.78
N ASN A 268 14.01 -16.80 -28.59
CA ASN A 268 12.60 -16.85 -28.21
C ASN A 268 12.36 -17.63 -26.91
N GLU A 269 13.20 -18.62 -26.63
CA GLU A 269 13.15 -19.40 -25.39
C GLU A 269 13.33 -18.51 -24.17
N ASN A 270 14.20 -17.50 -24.24
CA ASN A 270 14.39 -16.54 -23.16
C ASN A 270 13.12 -15.69 -22.93
N ALA A 271 12.44 -15.28 -24.01
CA ALA A 271 11.19 -14.53 -23.89
C ALA A 271 10.06 -15.38 -23.28
N VAL A 272 9.98 -16.67 -23.64
CA VAL A 272 9.01 -17.61 -23.05
C VAL A 272 9.29 -17.87 -21.57
N ILE A 273 10.55 -18.01 -21.17
CA ILE A 273 10.93 -18.18 -19.75
C ILE A 273 10.54 -16.93 -18.95
N GLU A 274 10.77 -15.75 -19.50
CA GLU A 274 10.45 -14.49 -18.82
C GLU A 274 8.94 -14.22 -18.73
N LEU A 275 8.17 -14.64 -19.74
CA LEU A 275 6.70 -14.64 -19.69
C LEU A 275 6.17 -15.59 -18.62
N GLN A 276 6.74 -16.79 -18.46
CA GLN A 276 6.36 -17.72 -17.40
C GLN A 276 6.66 -17.15 -16.02
N ARG A 277 7.84 -16.53 -15.85
CA ARG A 277 8.20 -15.87 -14.60
C ARG A 277 7.25 -14.71 -14.27
N LEU A 278 6.85 -13.95 -15.28
CA LEU A 278 5.85 -12.90 -15.12
C LEU A 278 4.47 -13.49 -14.75
N GLU A 279 4.06 -14.59 -15.38
CA GLU A 279 2.79 -15.27 -15.07
C GLU A 279 2.71 -15.72 -13.61
N THR A 280 3.75 -16.39 -13.10
CA THR A 280 3.82 -16.79 -11.68
C THR A 280 3.80 -15.58 -10.75
N SER A 281 4.53 -14.53 -11.11
CA SER A 281 4.57 -13.28 -10.35
C SER A 281 3.23 -12.55 -10.32
N ILE A 282 2.46 -12.59 -11.42
CA ILE A 282 1.09 -12.06 -11.47
C ILE A 282 0.18 -12.87 -10.54
N GLU A 283 0.29 -14.20 -10.57
CA GLU A 283 -0.49 -15.10 -9.73
C GLU A 283 -0.26 -14.88 -8.23
N ASP A 284 1.01 -14.76 -7.81
CA ASP A 284 1.34 -14.49 -6.40
C ASP A 284 0.74 -13.16 -5.90
N VAL A 285 0.76 -12.12 -6.75
CA VAL A 285 0.19 -10.81 -6.42
C VAL A 285 -1.35 -10.85 -6.45
N GLU A 286 -1.95 -11.58 -7.39
CA GLU A 286 -3.39 -11.81 -7.50
C GLU A 286 -3.94 -12.49 -6.24
N ASP A 287 -3.29 -13.57 -5.79
CA ASP A 287 -3.65 -14.29 -4.57
C ASP A 287 -3.57 -13.39 -3.33
N GLY A 288 -2.53 -12.57 -3.24
CA GLY A 288 -2.38 -11.59 -2.17
C GLY A 288 -3.51 -10.55 -2.17
N ILE A 289 -3.91 -10.04 -3.33
CA ILE A 289 -5.04 -9.11 -3.48
C ILE A 289 -6.36 -9.78 -3.10
N GLU A 290 -6.58 -11.03 -3.52
CA GLU A 290 -7.78 -11.77 -3.15
C GLU A 290 -7.86 -12.00 -1.63
N CYS A 291 -6.74 -12.30 -0.98
CA CYS A 291 -6.67 -12.39 0.47
C CYS A 291 -7.06 -11.06 1.14
N VAL A 292 -6.48 -9.94 0.71
CA VAL A 292 -6.81 -8.61 1.25
C VAL A 292 -8.27 -8.26 1.03
N LEU A 293 -8.84 -8.55 -0.14
CA LEU A 293 -10.26 -8.33 -0.44
C LEU A 293 -11.16 -9.07 0.56
N ARG A 294 -10.89 -10.36 0.82
CA ARG A 294 -11.64 -11.16 1.80
C ARG A 294 -11.54 -10.57 3.22
N LEU A 295 -10.37 -10.11 3.62
CA LEU A 295 -10.14 -9.49 4.93
C LEU A 295 -10.86 -8.14 5.08
N LEU A 296 -10.88 -7.33 4.02
CA LEU A 296 -11.63 -6.07 3.98
C LEU A 296 -13.12 -6.30 4.13
N ILE A 297 -13.69 -7.28 3.41
CA ILE A 297 -15.10 -7.67 3.54
C ILE A 297 -15.40 -8.10 4.98
N LYS A 298 -14.58 -9.00 5.54
CA LYS A 298 -14.74 -9.48 6.92
C LYS A 298 -14.68 -8.36 7.95
N THR A 299 -13.76 -7.41 7.77
CA THR A 299 -13.59 -6.25 8.64
C THR A 299 -14.79 -5.31 8.53
N ARG A 300 -15.24 -4.99 7.31
CA ARG A 300 -16.44 -4.18 7.07
C ARG A 300 -17.68 -4.78 7.73
N VAL A 301 -17.90 -6.09 7.58
CA VAL A 301 -19.02 -6.80 8.22
C VAL A 301 -18.93 -6.70 9.74
N SER A 302 -17.73 -6.89 10.30
CA SER A 302 -17.51 -6.77 11.76
C SER A 302 -17.88 -5.37 12.26
N ILE A 303 -17.46 -4.33 11.53
CA ILE A 303 -17.78 -2.94 11.86
C ILE A 303 -19.28 -2.67 11.74
N LEU A 304 -19.92 -3.08 10.64
CA LEU A 304 -21.36 -2.93 10.46
C LEU A 304 -22.15 -3.57 11.62
N ASN A 305 -21.76 -4.76 12.05
CA ASN A 305 -22.40 -5.44 13.17
C ASN A 305 -22.26 -4.66 14.48
N ILE A 306 -21.08 -4.08 14.75
CA ILE A 306 -20.85 -3.27 15.96
C ILE A 306 -21.70 -1.99 15.94
N LEU A 307 -21.84 -1.35 14.78
CA LEU A 307 -22.56 -0.09 14.64
C LEU A 307 -24.09 -0.27 14.57
N SER A 308 -24.57 -1.48 14.33
CA SER A 308 -26.01 -1.79 14.24
C SER A 308 -26.62 -2.22 15.58
N HIS A 309 -25.80 -2.38 16.63
CA HIS A 309 -26.19 -2.86 17.97
C HIS A 309 -26.08 -1.76 19.02
#